data_AF-A0A7J3LLE6-F1
#
_entry.id   AF-A0A7J3LLE6-F1
#
_cell.length_a   1.000
_cell.length_b   1.000
_cell.length_c   1.000
_cell.angle_alpha   90.00
_cell.angle_beta   90.00
_cell.angle_gamma   90.00
#
_symmetry.space_group_name_H-M   'P 1'
#
loop_
_entity.id
_entity.type
_entity.pdbx_description
1 polymer ?
#
loop_
_entity_poly.entity_id
_entity_poly.type
_entity_poly.pdbx_seq_one_letter_code
_entity_poly.pdbx_strand_id
1 'polypeptide(L)'
;MKWKLCDALDNLDEQELYKLQDDLSSGSAYIKKMVSERIKKIEKEKTGICVTCGNNLADYPRSYTLIFGPDGFRKKAGFCELDCLEYFLVRLKSMKVNNDELQARNQDV
;
A
#
# COMPACT_ATOMS: atom_id res chain seq x y z
N MET A 1 15.99 -5.03 -10.81
CA MET A 1 16.56 -4.39 -9.60
C MET A 1 18.03 -4.03 -9.76
N LYS A 2 18.87 -4.92 -10.29
CA LYS A 2 20.33 -4.72 -10.42
C LYS A 2 20.73 -3.39 -11.09
N TRP A 3 20.10 -3.05 -12.21
CA TRP A 3 20.44 -1.85 -13.01
C TRP A 3 20.20 -0.52 -12.28
N LYS A 4 19.06 -0.35 -11.60
CA LYS A 4 18.74 0.91 -10.88
C LYS A 4 19.65 1.19 -9.69
N LEU A 5 20.24 0.14 -9.11
CA LEU A 5 21.22 0.30 -8.04
C LEU A 5 22.57 0.70 -8.63
N CYS A 6 22.97 0.13 -9.76
CA CYS A 6 24.17 0.56 -10.50
C CYS A 6 24.10 2.04 -10.88
N ASP A 7 22.99 2.50 -11.48
CA ASP A 7 22.81 3.92 -11.83
C ASP A 7 22.90 4.85 -10.61
N ALA A 8 22.46 4.39 -9.43
CA ALA A 8 22.56 5.15 -8.19
C ALA A 8 23.98 5.18 -7.61
N LEU A 9 24.76 4.11 -7.80
CA LEU A 9 26.15 4.02 -7.37
C LEU A 9 27.09 4.85 -8.25
N ASP A 10 26.78 4.98 -9.55
CA ASP A 10 27.58 5.75 -10.52
C ASP A 10 27.60 7.27 -10.24
N ASN A 11 26.68 7.75 -9.39
CA ASN A 11 26.58 9.16 -9.00
C ASN A 11 27.21 9.47 -7.64
N LEU A 12 27.82 8.49 -6.97
CA LEU A 12 28.44 8.66 -5.66
C LEU A 12 29.96 8.79 -5.78
N ASP A 13 30.55 9.62 -4.93
CA ASP A 13 32.00 9.70 -4.81
C ASP A 13 32.59 8.55 -3.97
N GLU A 14 33.91 8.44 -3.96
CA GLU A 14 34.63 7.35 -3.28
C GLU A 14 34.33 7.29 -1.77
N GLN A 15 34.22 8.44 -1.09
CA GLN A 15 33.90 8.46 0.34
C GLN A 15 32.45 8.04 0.60
N GLU A 16 31.54 8.44 -0.27
CA GLU A 16 30.13 8.06 -0.20
C GLU A 16 29.94 6.57 -0.44
N LEU A 17 30.70 5.97 -1.37
CA LEU A 17 30.69 4.53 -1.62
C LEU A 17 31.19 3.73 -0.42
N TYR A 18 32.27 4.17 0.24
CA TYR A 18 32.76 3.52 1.47
C TYR A 18 31.79 3.64 2.64
N LYS A 19 31.14 4.81 2.81
CA LYS A 19 30.08 4.97 3.83
C LYS A 19 28.87 4.08 3.53
N LEU A 20 28.45 4.02 2.27
CA LEU A 20 27.35 3.16 1.86
C LEU A 20 27.68 1.69 2.06
N GLN A 21 28.92 1.27 1.78
CA GLN A 21 29.41 -0.07 2.05
C GLN A 21 29.30 -0.38 3.55
N ASP A 22 29.80 0.49 4.41
CA ASP A 22 29.78 0.31 5.86
C ASP A 22 28.34 0.25 6.41
N ASP A 23 27.45 1.12 5.92
CA ASP A 23 26.02 1.13 6.25
C ASP A 23 25.32 -0.18 5.83
N LEU A 24 25.68 -0.73 4.67
CA LEU A 24 25.14 -2.01 4.18
C LEU A 24 25.69 -3.20 4.95
N SER A 25 26.98 -3.23 5.28
CA SER A 25 27.61 -4.34 6.02
C SER A 25 27.26 -4.36 7.50
N SER A 26 27.01 -3.20 8.11
CA SER A 26 26.58 -3.10 9.51
C SER A 26 25.07 -3.33 9.71
N GLY A 27 24.31 -3.48 8.62
CA GLY A 27 22.85 -3.60 8.68
C GLY A 27 22.21 -2.33 9.26
N SER A 28 22.72 -1.16 8.87
CA SER A 28 22.52 0.08 9.62
C SER A 28 21.04 0.45 9.74
N ALA A 29 20.67 0.90 10.95
CA ALA A 29 19.33 1.38 11.25
C ALA A 29 18.91 2.55 10.34
N TYR A 30 19.88 3.25 9.75
CA TYR A 30 19.66 4.40 8.88
C TYR A 30 19.06 4.01 7.53
N ILE A 31 19.66 3.06 6.79
CA ILE A 31 19.10 2.58 5.51
C ILE A 31 17.71 1.97 5.75
N LYS A 32 17.57 1.17 6.81
CA LYS A 32 16.28 0.56 7.18
C LYS A 32 15.20 1.62 7.46
N LYS A 33 15.57 2.71 8.15
CA LYS A 33 14.69 3.85 8.43
C LYS A 33 14.30 4.59 7.15
N MET A 34 15.26 4.91 6.28
CA MET A 34 14.99 5.57 4.99
C MET A 34 14.03 4.76 4.12
N VAL A 35 14.26 3.44 3.99
CA VAL A 35 13.37 2.55 3.25
C VAL A 35 11.98 2.53 3.88
N SER A 36 11.89 2.40 5.20
CA SER A 36 10.60 2.41 5.93
C SER A 36 9.84 3.73 5.77
N GLU A 37 10.52 4.86 5.82
CA GLU A 37 9.93 6.18 5.60
C GLU A 37 9.44 6.36 4.16
N ARG A 38 10.19 5.86 3.17
CA ARG A 38 9.75 5.90 1.78
C ARG A 38 8.55 5.01 1.52
N ILE A 39 8.50 3.82 2.13
CA ILE A 39 7.32 2.94 2.10
C ILE A 39 6.11 3.65 2.70
N LYS A 40 6.25 4.22 3.91
CA LYS A 40 5.18 4.99 4.55
C LYS A 40 4.69 6.15 3.67
N LYS A 41 5.61 6.85 3.01
CA LYS A 41 5.27 7.96 2.10
C LYS A 41 4.47 7.46 0.89
N ILE A 42 4.91 6.37 0.26
CA ILE A 42 4.20 5.73 -0.86
C ILE A 42 2.82 5.22 -0.41
N GLU A 43 2.72 4.63 0.78
CA GLU A 43 1.45 4.17 1.34
C GLU A 43 0.48 5.31 1.67
N LYS A 44 1.02 6.47 2.07
CA LYS A 44 0.24 7.70 2.28
C LYS A 44 -0.27 8.26 0.95
N GLU A 45 0.59 8.29 -0.06
CA GLU A 45 0.27 8.72 -1.44
C GLU A 45 -0.79 7.81 -2.09
N LYS A 46 -0.71 6.48 -1.90
CA LYS A 46 -1.70 5.51 -2.41
C LYS A 46 -3.10 5.67 -1.82
N THR A 47 -3.22 6.31 -0.67
CA THR A 47 -4.52 6.61 -0.04
C THR A 47 -4.99 8.04 -0.27
N GLY A 48 -4.45 8.75 -1.26
CA GLY A 48 -4.88 10.11 -1.56
C GLY A 48 -6.26 10.21 -2.20
N ILE A 49 -6.90 9.10 -2.60
CA ILE A 49 -8.15 9.12 -3.35
C ILE A 49 -9.19 8.20 -2.71
N CYS A 50 -10.43 8.68 -2.62
CA CYS A 50 -11.59 7.90 -2.18
C CYS A 50 -11.88 6.79 -3.19
N VAL A 51 -11.90 5.53 -2.76
CA VAL A 51 -12.16 4.39 -3.65
C VAL A 51 -13.60 4.32 -4.16
N THR A 52 -14.52 5.03 -3.50
CA THR A 52 -15.95 5.01 -3.84
C THR A 52 -16.31 6.12 -4.83
N CYS A 53 -15.92 7.37 -4.54
CA CYS A 53 -16.33 8.54 -5.35
C CYS A 53 -15.18 9.20 -6.13
N GLY A 54 -13.92 8.82 -5.89
CA GLY A 54 -12.77 9.41 -6.58
C GLY A 54 -12.28 10.75 -6.03
N ASN A 55 -12.89 11.29 -4.97
CA ASN A 55 -12.45 12.54 -4.36
C ASN A 55 -11.07 12.42 -3.71
N ASN A 56 -10.31 13.52 -3.71
CA ASN A 56 -9.01 13.58 -3.05
C ASN A 56 -9.21 13.61 -1.52
N LEU A 57 -8.67 12.61 -0.81
CA LEU A 57 -8.78 12.52 0.65
C LEU A 57 -8.01 13.62 1.38
N ALA A 58 -7.08 14.31 0.73
CA ALA A 58 -6.39 15.46 1.30
C ALA A 58 -7.34 16.64 1.59
N ASP A 59 -8.45 16.73 0.85
CA ASP A 59 -9.43 17.80 0.99
C ASP A 59 -10.41 17.56 2.16
N TYR A 60 -10.37 16.37 2.76
CA TYR A 60 -11.28 15.94 3.82
C TYR A 60 -10.57 15.85 5.17
N PRO A 61 -10.99 16.64 6.18
CA PRO A 61 -10.32 16.67 7.49
C PRO A 61 -10.51 15.37 8.29
N ARG A 62 -11.56 14.61 7.97
CA ARG A 62 -11.80 13.27 8.49
C ARG A 62 -11.94 12.34 7.29
N SER A 63 -11.00 11.40 7.15
CA SER A 63 -11.10 10.32 6.17
C SER A 63 -11.07 8.97 6.89
N TYR A 64 -11.66 7.97 6.25
CA TYR A 64 -11.71 6.61 6.77
C TYR A 64 -10.79 5.70 5.97
N THR A 65 -10.21 4.70 6.62
CA THR A 65 -9.36 3.71 5.96
C THR A 65 -9.78 2.31 6.40
N LEU A 66 -10.00 1.42 5.43
CA LEU A 66 -10.24 0.01 5.66
C LEU A 66 -9.01 -0.79 5.18
N ILE A 67 -8.48 -1.65 6.07
CA ILE A 67 -7.39 -2.58 5.75
C ILE A 67 -7.95 -4.00 5.83
N PHE A 68 -7.79 -4.78 4.77
CA PHE A 68 -8.40 -6.12 4.67
C PHE A 68 -7.57 -7.06 3.79
N GLY A 69 -7.71 -8.37 4.02
CA GLY A 69 -6.95 -9.42 3.34
C GLY A 69 -6.00 -10.17 4.29
N PRO A 70 -5.44 -11.31 3.86
CA PRO A 70 -4.56 -12.13 4.68
C PRO A 70 -3.22 -11.43 4.92
N ASP A 71 -2.48 -11.89 5.93
CA ASP A 71 -1.15 -11.38 6.23
C ASP A 71 -0.23 -11.56 5.01
N GLY A 72 0.50 -10.51 4.64
CA GLY A 72 1.30 -10.44 3.40
C GLY A 72 0.55 -9.93 2.16
N PHE A 73 -0.79 -9.92 2.15
CA PHE A 73 -1.60 -9.43 1.02
C PHE A 73 -2.67 -8.42 1.45
N ARG A 74 -2.41 -7.66 2.51
CA ARG A 74 -3.33 -6.63 2.99
C ARG A 74 -3.52 -5.56 1.93
N LYS A 75 -4.78 -5.31 1.58
CA LYS A 75 -5.22 -4.18 0.76
C LYS A 75 -5.67 -3.05 1.67
N LYS A 76 -5.50 -1.81 1.20
CA LYS A 76 -5.91 -0.58 1.88
C LYS A 76 -6.86 0.18 0.98
N ALA A 77 -8.02 0.57 1.50
CA ALA A 77 -9.01 1.40 0.82
C ALA A 77 -9.27 2.66 1.65
N GLY A 78 -9.25 3.83 1.01
CA GLY A 78 -9.52 5.12 1.66
C GLY A 78 -10.90 5.67 1.24
N PHE A 79 -11.55 6.39 2.15
CA PHE A 79 -12.89 6.96 1.96
C PHE A 79 -12.95 8.38 2.50
N CYS A 80 -13.59 9.28 1.76
CA CYS A 80 -13.71 10.68 2.16
C CYS A 80 -14.67 10.86 3.33
N GLU A 81 -15.76 10.10 3.38
CA GLU A 81 -16.81 10.19 4.40
C GLU A 81 -17.40 8.81 4.74
N LEU A 82 -18.25 8.78 5.77
CA LEU A 82 -18.88 7.56 6.27
C LEU A 82 -19.77 6.91 5.19
N ASP A 83 -20.54 7.71 4.45
CA ASP A 83 -21.44 7.23 3.41
C ASP A 83 -20.69 6.47 2.30
N CYS A 84 -19.50 6.97 1.92
CA CYS A 84 -18.64 6.32 0.93
C CYS A 84 -18.11 4.96 1.44
N LEU A 85 -17.82 4.85 2.74
CA LEU A 85 -17.45 3.60 3.38
C LEU A 85 -18.64 2.64 3.46
N GLU A 86 -19.82 3.12 3.87
CA GLU A 86 -21.04 2.31 3.97
C GLU A 86 -21.42 1.72 2.61
N TYR A 87 -21.47 2.55 1.56
CA TYR A 87 -21.73 2.10 0.20
C TYR A 87 -20.76 1.00 -0.23
N PHE A 88 -19.47 1.17 0.07
CA PHE A 88 -18.45 0.18 -0.24
C PHE A 88 -18.69 -1.14 0.52
N LEU A 89 -19.04 -1.09 1.80
CA LEU A 89 -19.33 -2.26 2.61
C LEU A 89 -20.58 -3.01 2.13
N VAL A 90 -21.64 -2.30 1.72
CA VAL A 90 -22.84 -2.90 1.13
C VAL A 90 -22.48 -3.65 -0.15
N ARG A 91 -21.70 -3.02 -1.04
CA ARG A 91 -21.23 -3.65 -2.28
C ARG A 91 -20.31 -4.85 -2.03
N LEU A 92 -19.47 -4.78 -1.00
CA LEU A 92 -18.58 -5.89 -0.63
C LEU A 92 -19.36 -7.08 -0.07
N LYS A 93 -20.45 -6.84 0.66
CA LYS A 93 -21.37 -7.88 1.12
C LYS A 93 -22.09 -8.57 -0.04
N SER A 94 -22.61 -7.80 -1.01
CA SER A 94 -23.30 -8.40 -2.17
C SER A 94 -22.37 -9.24 -3.04
N MET A 95 -21.09 -8.84 -3.20
CA MET A 95 -20.10 -9.64 -3.90
C MET A 95 -19.79 -10.98 -3.21
N LYS A 96 -19.82 -11.04 -1.87
CA LYS A 96 -19.63 -12.30 -1.13
C LYS A 96 -20.80 -13.26 -1.36
N VAL A 97 -22.03 -12.76 -1.20
CA VAL A 97 -23.26 -13.55 -1.39
C VAL A 97 -23.27 -14.19 -2.80
N ASN A 98 -23.00 -13.41 -3.83
CA ASN A 98 -22.98 -13.92 -5.21
C ASN A 98 -21.91 -15.01 -5.43
N ASN A 99 -20.74 -14.89 -4.79
CA ASN A 99 -19.68 -15.88 -4.91
C ASN A 99 -20.02 -17.18 -4.17
N ASP A 100 -20.64 -17.09 -2.99
CA ASP A 100 -21.07 -18.25 -2.22
C ASP A 100 -22.19 -19.03 -2.96
N GLU A 101 -23.13 -18.31 -3.60
CA GLU A 101 -24.17 -18.90 -4.46
C GLU A 101 -23.61 -19.56 -5.72
N LEU A 102 -22.61 -18.95 -6.36
CA LEU A 102 -21.91 -19.54 -7.50
C LEU A 102 -21.14 -20.81 -7.11
N GLN A 103 -20.56 -20.86 -5.92
CA GLN A 103 -19.87 -22.06 -5.43
C GLN A 103 -20.84 -23.19 -5.08
N ALA A 104 -21.98 -22.86 -4.47
CA ALA A 104 -23.01 -23.86 -4.17
C ALA A 104 -23.57 -24.52 -5.44
N ARG A 105 -23.83 -23.74 -6.49
CA ARG A 105 -24.34 -24.27 -7.77
C ARG A 105 -23.36 -25.16 -8.53
N ASN A 106 -22.06 -25.02 -8.28
CA ASN A 106 -21.02 -25.81 -8.93
C ASN A 106 -20.67 -27.10 -8.15
N GLN A 107 -21.29 -27.35 -7.01
CA GLN A 107 -21.14 -28.60 -6.24
C GLN A 107 -22.22 -29.65 -6.53
N ASP A 108 -23.27 -29.27 -7.27
CA ASP A 108 -24.39 -30.14 -7.67
C ASP A 108 -24.26 -30.69 -9.12
N VAL A 109 -23.05 -30.66 -9.71
CA VAL A 109 -22.73 -31.24 -11.03
C VAL A 109 -21.63 -32.30 -10.91
#